data_AF-A0A813DKP2-F1
#
_entry.id   AF-A0A813DKP2-F1
#
_cell.length_a   1.000
_cell.length_b   1.000
_cell.length_c   1.000
_cell.angle_alpha   90.00
_cell.angle_beta   90.00
_cell.angle_gamma   90.00
#
_symmetry.space_group_name_H-M   'P 1'
#
loop_
_entity.id
_entity.type
_entity.pdbx_description
1 polymer ?
#
loop_
_entity_poly.entity_id
_entity_poly.type
_entity_poly.pdbx_seq_one_letter_code
_entity_poly.pdbx_strand_id
1 'polypeptide(L)'
;MARRPDDTRGSLIFQEGKCIEGDFYIVAVYDDPATCTISFSAYELENDCTFTYPLTYSQFDALFQYDSELMNPSNQDGRFHWIIERLDFVQDKRGQKVLCLGEEPTEDLDDDKNLIEEVKPKSSSVAPANAGGKIDAATRAKLLKELDTHDDAKLHAALVKSEGARKRFVSDLHAKRHLEQLKASQRLQKADEERESRLAKLEIIKKQQQAKADAHKAAEEARKSTMAQLEVLMKQKEAQAIRRLIQEKDAQDRGQGREKDAARQRRKMQERSAAEVANIEAERAQQLAKKREEAVEKRQFLVVKRNRQIAEQIRLDKGKGREFEVKRRLEKDAMIEASWELKTEVRVAREAKRAEFLRLEEIRERVNVDRESRRARDEVVQLVAIRRVVKEEKEVTLRRREKLRKEFLLQWKVDATQRAQIVRDRARISERREQQISHREDARLRRFRETQFMDTMRSTRSASPARRPDADVLNLEGANPEVTLMPGHGSTAAEEAEKRSFEQIERSKRQAERDEKRKQED
;
A
#
# COMPACT_ATOMS: atom_id res chain seq x y z
N MET A 1 -15.48 -20.81 13.99
CA MET A 1 -15.17 -19.41 14.32
C MET A 1 -14.24 -19.44 15.51
N ALA A 2 -13.00 -19.00 15.35
CA ALA A 2 -12.00 -18.96 16.42
C ALA A 2 -12.55 -18.16 17.61
N ARG A 3 -12.42 -18.70 18.83
CA ARG A 3 -12.87 -18.03 20.06
C ARG A 3 -11.96 -16.83 20.32
N ARG A 4 -12.55 -15.74 20.83
CA ARG A 4 -11.79 -14.58 21.28
C ARG A 4 -10.85 -15.00 22.44
N PRO A 5 -9.55 -14.63 22.41
CA PRO A 5 -8.59 -14.93 23.46
C PRO A 5 -8.96 -14.20 24.74
N ASP A 6 -8.91 -14.90 25.86
CA ASP A 6 -9.29 -14.36 27.17
C ASP A 6 -8.39 -13.18 27.61
N ASP A 7 -7.15 -13.12 27.12
CA ASP A 7 -6.19 -12.05 27.42
C ASP A 7 -6.35 -10.79 26.55
N THR A 8 -7.23 -10.79 25.55
CA THR A 8 -7.42 -9.64 24.63
C THR A 8 -8.67 -8.83 24.99
N ARG A 9 -8.44 -7.68 25.64
CA ARG A 9 -9.48 -6.64 25.84
C ARG A 9 -9.45 -5.67 24.65
N GLY A 10 -10.59 -5.11 24.26
CA GLY A 10 -10.67 -4.18 23.10
C GLY A 10 -11.51 -4.65 21.90
N SER A 11 -11.66 -3.78 20.90
CA SER A 11 -12.36 -4.06 19.64
C SER A 11 -11.41 -4.57 18.56
N LEU A 12 -11.83 -5.57 17.79
CA LEU A 12 -11.10 -6.00 16.59
C LEU A 12 -11.14 -4.88 15.54
N ILE A 13 -9.98 -4.38 15.14
CA ILE A 13 -9.86 -3.26 14.20
C ILE A 13 -9.23 -3.67 12.86
N PHE A 14 -8.30 -4.63 12.85
CA PHE A 14 -7.61 -5.09 11.65
C PHE A 14 -7.36 -6.60 11.72
N GLN A 15 -7.34 -7.27 10.57
CA GLN A 15 -7.10 -8.69 10.47
C GLN A 15 -6.43 -9.05 9.14
N GLU A 16 -5.36 -9.83 9.21
CA GLU A 16 -4.58 -10.26 8.06
C GLU A 16 -4.06 -11.69 8.28
N GLY A 17 -3.85 -12.44 7.20
CA GLY A 17 -3.22 -13.76 7.27
C GLY A 17 -1.72 -13.64 7.05
N LYS A 18 -0.91 -14.36 7.84
CA LYS A 18 0.54 -14.39 7.72
C LYS A 18 1.09 -15.82 7.88
N CYS A 19 2.12 -16.15 7.11
CA CYS A 19 2.90 -17.37 7.31
C CYS A 19 4.11 -17.05 8.22
N ILE A 20 4.26 -17.76 9.34
CA ILE A 20 5.39 -17.60 10.26
C ILE A 20 5.98 -18.99 10.49
N GLU A 21 7.28 -19.17 10.24
CA GLU A 21 7.98 -20.46 10.34
C GLU A 21 7.37 -21.60 9.49
N GLY A 22 6.61 -21.29 8.43
CA GLY A 22 5.95 -22.29 7.56
C GLY A 22 4.53 -22.68 7.99
N ASP A 23 4.04 -22.14 9.10
CA ASP A 23 2.68 -22.35 9.60
C ASP A 23 1.79 -21.12 9.30
N PHE A 24 0.53 -21.36 8.95
CA PHE A 24 -0.43 -20.30 8.63
C PHE A 24 -1.12 -19.77 9.88
N TYR A 25 -0.90 -18.49 10.15
CA TYR A 25 -1.53 -17.76 11.23
C TYR A 25 -2.51 -16.72 10.71
N ILE A 26 -3.61 -16.55 11.42
CA ILE A 26 -4.46 -15.38 11.27
C ILE A 26 -4.02 -14.38 12.33
N VAL A 27 -3.51 -13.22 11.93
CA VAL A 27 -3.13 -12.15 12.85
C VAL A 27 -4.28 -11.14 12.95
N ALA A 28 -4.75 -10.93 14.18
CA ALA A 28 -5.80 -9.99 14.50
C ALA A 28 -5.28 -8.88 15.40
N VAL A 29 -5.68 -7.64 15.13
CA VAL A 29 -5.30 -6.46 15.91
C VAL A 29 -6.50 -5.98 16.72
N TYR A 30 -6.33 -5.93 18.04
CA TYR A 30 -7.32 -5.42 18.98
C TYR A 30 -6.88 -4.07 19.52
N ASP A 31 -7.76 -3.08 19.46
CA ASP A 31 -7.57 -1.78 20.10
C ASP A 31 -8.32 -1.74 21.43
N ASP A 32 -7.57 -1.57 22.53
CA ASP A 32 -8.13 -1.28 23.84
C ASP A 32 -7.86 0.17 24.23
N PRO A 33 -8.83 1.07 23.98
CA PRO A 33 -8.69 2.47 24.34
C PRO A 33 -8.75 2.73 25.84
N ALA A 34 -9.21 1.77 26.66
CA ALA A 34 -9.26 1.93 28.12
C ALA A 34 -7.87 1.76 28.74
N THR A 35 -7.03 0.91 28.16
CA THR A 35 -5.66 0.67 28.61
C THR A 35 -4.61 1.36 27.73
N CYS A 36 -5.03 2.00 26.64
CA CYS A 36 -4.14 2.60 25.62
C CYS A 36 -3.15 1.58 25.05
N THR A 37 -3.62 0.36 24.81
CA THR A 37 -2.82 -0.74 24.27
C THR A 37 -3.45 -1.29 22.99
N ILE A 38 -2.59 -1.63 22.05
CA ILE A 38 -2.93 -2.34 20.82
C ILE A 38 -2.34 -3.74 20.96
N SER A 39 -3.18 -4.77 20.85
CA SER A 39 -2.76 -6.17 21.00
C SER A 39 -2.81 -6.89 19.68
N PHE A 40 -1.68 -7.43 19.24
CA PHE A 40 -1.57 -8.30 18.07
C PHE A 40 -1.72 -9.75 18.51
N SER A 41 -2.67 -10.48 17.94
CA SER A 41 -2.97 -11.86 18.31
C SER A 41 -2.84 -12.76 17.09
N ALA A 42 -1.90 -13.70 17.12
CA ALA A 42 -1.72 -14.72 16.09
C ALA A 42 -2.50 -15.98 16.47
N TYR A 43 -3.45 -16.39 15.64
CA TYR A 43 -4.22 -17.62 15.78
C TYR A 43 -3.67 -18.70 14.87
N GLU A 44 -3.26 -19.80 15.49
CA GLU A 44 -2.83 -21.00 14.77
C GLU A 44 -4.05 -21.79 14.30
N LEU A 45 -4.11 -22.13 13.02
CA LEU A 45 -5.25 -22.85 12.44
C LEU A 45 -5.31 -24.33 12.84
N GLU A 46 -4.18 -24.92 13.24
CA GLU A 46 -4.09 -26.36 13.53
C GLU A 46 -4.38 -26.71 15.00
N ASN A 47 -3.82 -25.92 15.93
CA ASN A 47 -3.82 -26.23 17.35
C ASN A 47 -4.71 -25.33 18.23
N ASP A 48 -5.49 -24.43 17.61
CA ASP A 48 -6.32 -23.42 18.30
C ASP A 48 -5.54 -22.56 19.33
N CYS A 49 -4.21 -22.57 19.23
CA CYS A 49 -3.32 -21.80 20.10
C CYS A 49 -3.35 -20.33 19.69
N THR A 50 -3.35 -19.45 20.68
CA THR A 50 -3.32 -18.00 20.46
C THR A 50 -2.10 -17.41 21.14
N PHE A 51 -1.32 -16.64 20.39
CA PHE A 51 -0.17 -15.91 20.89
C PHE A 51 -0.44 -14.41 20.81
N THR A 52 -0.17 -13.68 21.89
CA THR A 52 -0.49 -12.25 21.99
C THR A 52 0.77 -11.40 22.18
N TYR A 53 0.84 -10.28 21.47
CA TYR A 53 1.89 -9.28 21.58
C TYR A 53 1.25 -7.89 21.84
N PRO A 54 1.22 -7.43 23.10
CA PRO A 54 0.66 -6.14 23.46
C PRO A 54 1.69 -5.01 23.28
N LEU A 55 1.29 -3.93 22.62
CA LEU A 55 2.03 -2.67 22.48
C LEU A 55 1.25 -1.52 23.08
N THR A 56 1.91 -0.62 23.82
CA THR A 56 1.28 0.65 24.23
C THR A 56 1.23 1.62 23.05
N TYR A 57 0.28 2.56 23.03
CA TYR A 57 0.20 3.58 21.97
C TYR A 57 1.52 4.36 21.79
N SER A 58 2.22 4.65 22.89
CA SER A 58 3.52 5.31 22.85
C SER A 58 4.63 4.46 22.23
N GLN A 59 4.62 3.15 22.46
CA GLN A 59 5.56 2.22 21.83
C GLN A 59 5.23 2.05 20.35
N PHE A 60 3.94 1.94 20.02
CA PHE A 60 3.46 1.84 18.65
C PHE A 60 3.86 3.07 17.82
N ASP A 61 3.65 4.30 18.31
CA ASP A 61 4.06 5.51 17.59
C ASP A 61 5.59 5.66 17.49
N ALA A 62 6.33 5.21 18.51
CA ALA A 62 7.80 5.29 18.50
C ALA A 62 8.45 4.40 17.43
N LEU A 63 7.79 3.32 17.00
CA LEU A 63 8.26 2.44 15.92
C LEU A 63 8.33 3.18 14.57
N PHE A 64 7.43 4.15 14.34
CA PHE A 64 7.28 4.82 13.03
C PHE A 64 7.84 6.24 12.99
N GLN A 65 8.50 6.70 14.06
CA GLN A 65 9.02 8.08 14.14
C GLN A 65 10.12 8.40 13.10
N TYR A 66 10.74 7.37 12.50
CA TYR A 66 11.81 7.51 11.51
C TYR A 66 11.41 7.09 10.10
N ASP A 67 10.18 6.61 9.91
CA ASP A 67 9.67 6.17 8.61
C ASP A 67 8.73 7.24 8.04
N SER A 68 9.18 7.96 7.01
CA SER A 68 8.44 9.12 6.46
C SER A 68 7.07 8.78 5.89
N GLU A 69 6.83 7.54 5.47
CA GLU A 69 5.53 7.12 4.90
C GLU A 69 4.55 6.66 5.98
N LEU A 70 5.07 6.04 7.04
CA LEU A 70 4.29 5.54 8.17
C LEU A 70 4.22 6.54 9.34
N MET A 71 4.96 7.66 9.31
CA MET A 71 4.90 8.72 10.33
C MET A 71 3.54 9.42 10.39
N ASN A 72 2.73 9.37 9.33
CA ASN A 72 1.39 9.94 9.33
C ASN A 72 0.40 9.09 10.17
N PRO A 73 -0.19 9.61 11.26
CA PRO A 73 -1.14 8.86 12.11
C PRO A 73 -2.43 8.43 11.39
N SER A 74 -2.74 9.02 10.24
CA SER A 74 -3.91 8.68 9.43
C SER A 74 -3.76 7.32 8.71
N ASN A 75 -2.53 6.84 8.51
CA ASN A 75 -2.26 5.56 7.86
C ASN A 75 -2.15 4.42 8.88
N GLN A 76 -3.23 4.15 9.62
CA GLN A 76 -3.22 3.10 10.66
C GLN A 76 -3.06 1.69 10.06
N ASP A 77 -3.72 1.41 8.95
CA ASP A 77 -3.65 0.09 8.29
C ASP A 77 -2.22 -0.24 7.82
N GLY A 78 -1.51 0.72 7.22
CA GLY A 78 -0.11 0.52 6.82
C GLY A 78 0.82 0.28 8.01
N ARG A 79 0.55 0.90 9.16
CA ARG A 79 1.31 0.67 10.41
C ARG A 79 1.03 -0.72 11.00
N PHE A 80 -0.22 -1.18 10.95
CA PHE A 80 -0.56 -2.53 11.38
C PHE A 80 0.10 -3.57 10.50
N HIS A 81 0.05 -3.38 9.18
CA HIS A 81 0.70 -4.26 8.22
C HIS A 81 2.21 -4.35 8.47
N TRP A 82 2.91 -3.21 8.63
CA TRP A 82 4.36 -3.18 8.89
C TRP A 82 4.77 -4.00 10.13
N ILE A 83 3.97 -3.94 11.19
CA ILE A 83 4.19 -4.74 12.40
C ILE A 83 3.93 -6.21 12.11
N ILE A 84 2.81 -6.53 11.45
CA ILE A 84 2.42 -7.90 11.12
C ILE A 84 3.52 -8.57 10.30
N GLU A 85 4.06 -7.92 9.26
CA GLU A 85 5.20 -8.40 8.46
C GLU A 85 6.44 -8.76 9.28
N ARG A 86 6.64 -8.13 10.44
CA ARG A 86 7.82 -8.32 11.30
C ARG A 86 7.57 -9.17 12.54
N LEU A 87 6.34 -9.68 12.72
CA LEU A 87 6.03 -10.59 13.82
C LEU A 87 6.70 -11.94 13.64
N ASP A 88 7.43 -12.37 14.66
CA ASP A 88 8.16 -13.64 14.68
C ASP A 88 8.04 -14.33 16.04
N PHE A 89 8.34 -15.63 16.11
CA PHE A 89 8.32 -16.40 17.35
C PHE A 89 9.71 -16.53 17.97
N VAL A 90 9.82 -16.18 19.25
CA VAL A 90 11.02 -16.46 20.05
C VAL A 90 10.64 -17.41 21.18
N GLN A 91 11.51 -18.39 21.45
CA GLN A 91 11.35 -19.26 22.60
C GLN A 91 11.77 -18.52 23.87
N ASP A 92 10.84 -18.37 24.83
CA ASP A 92 11.16 -17.85 26.15
C ASP A 92 12.09 -18.82 26.91
N LYS A 93 12.70 -18.37 28.01
CA LYS A 93 13.62 -19.15 28.87
C LYS A 93 13.00 -20.44 29.43
N ARG A 94 11.69 -20.63 29.28
CA ARG A 94 10.91 -21.81 29.66
C ARG A 94 10.59 -22.74 28.48
N GLY A 95 11.05 -22.42 27.27
CA GLY A 95 10.79 -23.18 26.04
C GLY A 95 9.40 -22.96 25.43
N GLN A 96 8.67 -21.94 25.86
CA GLN A 96 7.36 -21.59 25.30
C GLN A 96 7.53 -20.61 24.14
N LYS A 97 6.80 -20.83 23.04
CA LYS A 97 6.74 -19.89 21.90
C LYS A 97 6.06 -18.60 22.35
N VAL A 98 6.74 -17.46 22.19
CA VAL A 98 6.20 -16.13 22.48
C VAL A 98 6.35 -15.27 21.23
N LEU A 99 5.30 -14.52 20.91
CA LEU A 99 5.27 -13.63 19.76
C LEU A 99 6.09 -12.37 20.06
N CYS A 100 6.95 -11.96 19.13
CA CYS A 100 7.82 -10.80 19.26
C CYS A 100 7.95 -10.04 17.93
N LEU A 101 8.49 -8.83 17.99
CA LEU A 101 8.74 -8.00 16.82
C LEU A 101 10.22 -8.12 16.42
N GLY A 102 10.48 -8.60 15.20
CA GLY A 102 11.81 -8.64 14.59
C GLY A 102 12.24 -7.28 14.01
N GLU A 103 13.55 -7.09 13.83
CA GLU A 103 14.10 -5.90 13.16
C GLU A 103 13.93 -5.96 11.63
N GLU A 104 13.92 -7.17 11.06
CA GLU A 104 13.74 -7.43 9.63
C GLU A 104 12.35 -8.06 9.40
N PRO A 105 11.69 -7.77 8.26
CA PRO A 105 10.48 -8.49 7.86
C PRO A 105 10.74 -10.00 7.90
N THR A 106 9.81 -10.75 8.48
CA THR A 106 9.88 -12.21 8.49
C THR A 106 9.86 -12.68 7.04
N GLU A 107 10.76 -13.58 6.65
CA GLU A 107 10.76 -14.15 5.30
C GLU A 107 9.45 -14.91 5.09
N ASP A 108 8.53 -14.32 4.32
CA ASP A 108 7.32 -15.00 3.89
C ASP A 108 7.72 -16.16 2.98
N LEU A 109 7.65 -17.39 3.51
CA LEU A 109 7.95 -18.62 2.77
C LEU A 109 6.86 -19.01 1.75
N ASP A 110 5.95 -18.09 1.41
CA ASP A 110 4.97 -18.23 0.33
C ASP A 110 5.34 -17.35 -0.87
N ASP A 111 6.27 -17.87 -1.65
CA ASP A 111 6.29 -18.07 -3.12
C ASP A 111 5.79 -17.02 -4.13
N ASP A 112 5.30 -15.83 -3.78
CA ASP A 112 4.76 -14.95 -4.83
C ASP A 112 5.02 -13.45 -4.70
N LYS A 113 5.71 -12.99 -3.65
CA LYS A 113 6.07 -11.58 -3.54
C LYS A 113 7.38 -11.42 -2.80
N ASN A 114 8.13 -10.42 -3.25
CA ASN A 114 9.26 -9.78 -2.59
C ASN A 114 10.65 -10.24 -3.07
N LEU A 115 11.56 -9.34 -3.38
CA LEU A 115 11.52 -7.90 -3.67
C LEU A 115 12.92 -7.62 -4.24
N ILE A 116 13.02 -6.93 -5.38
CA ILE A 116 13.60 -5.58 -5.39
C ILE A 116 13.55 -4.95 -4.00
N GLU A 117 14.64 -4.96 -3.23
CA GLU A 117 14.85 -3.86 -2.29
C GLU A 117 16.30 -3.42 -2.17
N GLU A 118 16.40 -2.10 -2.16
CA GLU A 118 17.58 -1.28 -2.30
C GLU A 118 18.34 -1.23 -0.98
N VAL A 119 19.58 -1.71 -0.98
CA VAL A 119 20.50 -1.48 0.13
C VAL A 119 21.01 -0.04 0.07
N LYS A 120 20.40 0.87 0.84
CA LYS A 120 21.03 2.15 1.22
C LYS A 120 22.06 1.90 2.33
N PRO A 121 23.30 2.42 2.21
CA PRO A 121 24.35 2.20 3.20
C PRO A 121 24.11 3.03 4.47
N LYS A 122 24.18 2.36 5.62
CA LYS A 122 24.26 2.93 6.98
C LYS A 122 25.42 3.92 7.06
N SER A 123 25.14 5.21 7.25
CA SER A 123 26.12 6.21 7.68
C SER A 123 26.13 6.28 9.21
N SER A 124 27.03 5.51 9.84
CA SER A 124 27.41 5.73 11.23
C SER A 124 28.48 6.82 11.28
N SER A 125 28.13 8.02 11.75
CA SER A 125 29.13 8.93 12.31
C SER A 125 28.50 9.84 13.35
N VAL A 126 28.68 9.42 14.60
CA VAL A 126 28.60 10.27 15.79
C VAL A 126 29.62 11.39 15.63
N ALA A 127 29.17 12.64 15.60
CA ALA A 127 30.04 13.81 15.67
C ALA A 127 30.15 14.25 17.14
N PRO A 128 31.36 14.30 17.75
CA PRO A 128 31.56 15.03 18.97
C PRO A 128 31.78 16.52 18.66
N ALA A 129 31.21 17.36 19.52
CA ALA A 129 31.44 18.80 19.53
C ALA A 129 32.89 19.15 19.95
N ASN A 130 33.29 20.37 19.57
CA ASN A 130 34.49 21.12 19.98
C ASN A 130 35.84 20.74 19.37
N ALA A 131 36.39 21.64 18.52
CA ALA A 131 37.74 22.21 18.68
C ALA A 131 38.05 23.21 17.57
N GLY A 132 38.00 24.52 17.88
CA GLY A 132 38.71 25.52 17.10
C GLY A 132 40.21 25.39 17.38
N GLY A 133 40.99 24.93 16.40
CA GLY A 133 42.45 24.84 16.48
C GLY A 133 43.06 24.66 15.09
N LYS A 134 44.14 25.40 14.80
CA LYS A 134 44.80 25.49 13.49
C LYS A 134 45.36 24.12 13.06
N ILE A 135 45.01 23.66 11.86
CA ILE A 135 45.48 22.39 11.26
C ILE A 135 46.84 22.63 10.56
N ASP A 136 47.79 21.72 10.80
CA ASP A 136 49.15 21.75 10.27
C ASP A 136 49.24 21.39 8.77
N ALA A 137 50.27 21.87 8.07
CA ALA A 137 50.39 21.81 6.61
C ALA A 137 50.58 20.37 6.08
N ALA A 138 51.18 19.47 6.86
CA ALA A 138 51.43 18.08 6.47
C ALA A 138 50.13 17.26 6.37
N THR A 139 49.16 17.51 7.25
CA THR A 139 47.83 16.87 7.19
C THR A 139 47.01 17.38 6.00
N ARG A 140 47.24 18.62 5.56
CA ARG A 140 46.59 19.17 4.36
C ARG A 140 47.04 18.49 3.07
N ALA A 141 48.32 18.13 2.96
CA ALA A 141 48.86 17.47 1.78
C ALA A 141 48.41 16.01 1.64
N LYS A 142 48.25 15.27 2.75
CA LYS A 142 47.69 13.91 2.72
C LYS A 142 46.23 13.88 2.26
N LEU A 143 45.43 14.82 2.75
CA LEU A 143 44.02 14.93 2.38
C LEU A 143 43.81 15.22 0.89
N LEU A 144 44.71 16.00 0.27
CA LEU A 144 44.64 16.25 -1.19
C LEU A 144 44.98 15.01 -2.02
N LYS A 145 45.91 14.17 -1.56
CA LYS A 145 46.28 12.94 -2.28
C LYS A 145 45.22 11.85 -2.17
N GLU A 146 44.54 11.76 -1.03
CA GLU A 146 43.40 10.85 -0.83
C GLU A 146 42.16 11.27 -1.64
N LEU A 147 41.99 12.58 -1.88
CA LEU A 147 40.90 13.11 -2.71
C LEU A 147 41.03 12.68 -4.18
N ASP A 148 42.26 12.65 -4.71
CA ASP A 148 42.54 12.35 -6.12
C ASP A 148 42.28 10.86 -6.45
N THR A 149 42.65 9.95 -5.54
CA THR A 149 42.37 8.50 -5.70
C THR A 149 40.90 8.13 -5.53
N HIS A 150 40.09 9.02 -4.96
CA HIS A 150 38.69 8.74 -4.66
C HIS A 150 37.80 8.75 -5.91
N ASP A 151 38.23 9.41 -6.99
CA ASP A 151 37.41 9.57 -8.19
C ASP A 151 37.55 8.39 -9.17
N ASP A 152 38.74 7.81 -9.31
CA ASP A 152 38.93 6.58 -10.11
C ASP A 152 38.24 5.36 -9.48
N ALA A 153 38.29 5.25 -8.15
CA ALA A 153 37.61 4.17 -7.41
C ALA A 153 36.08 4.26 -7.55
N LYS A 154 35.52 5.49 -7.58
CA LYS A 154 34.08 5.71 -7.83
C LYS A 154 33.71 5.32 -9.26
N LEU A 155 34.54 5.63 -10.24
CA LEU A 155 34.26 5.31 -11.65
C LEU A 155 34.23 3.80 -11.89
N HIS A 156 35.21 3.06 -11.35
CA HIS A 156 35.23 1.59 -11.42
C HIS A 156 34.04 0.98 -10.65
N ALA A 157 33.70 1.51 -9.47
CA ALA A 157 32.53 1.06 -8.72
C ALA A 157 31.22 1.31 -9.47
N ALA A 158 31.10 2.42 -10.20
CA ALA A 158 29.92 2.72 -11.02
C ALA A 158 29.78 1.76 -12.21
N LEU A 159 30.91 1.37 -12.83
CA LEU A 159 30.95 0.47 -13.98
C LEU A 159 30.63 -0.98 -13.57
N VAL A 160 31.15 -1.46 -12.44
CA VAL A 160 30.79 -2.78 -11.89
C VAL A 160 29.31 -2.81 -11.46
N LYS A 161 28.77 -1.71 -10.92
CA LYS A 161 27.35 -1.59 -10.60
C LYS A 161 26.47 -1.65 -11.85
N SER A 162 26.88 -1.03 -12.96
CA SER A 162 26.09 -1.04 -14.20
C SER A 162 26.10 -2.41 -14.90
N GLU A 163 27.22 -3.15 -14.86
CA GLU A 163 27.26 -4.54 -15.33
C GLU A 163 26.46 -5.50 -14.44
N GLY A 164 26.52 -5.30 -13.11
CA GLY A 164 25.69 -6.03 -12.16
C GLY A 164 24.19 -5.80 -12.42
N ALA A 165 23.81 -4.54 -12.66
CA ALA A 165 22.44 -4.18 -13.01
C ALA A 165 21.99 -4.83 -14.34
N ARG A 166 22.87 -4.86 -15.35
CA ARG A 166 22.57 -5.51 -16.64
C ARG A 166 22.36 -7.02 -16.50
N LYS A 167 23.21 -7.71 -15.73
CA LYS A 167 23.05 -9.16 -15.49
C LYS A 167 21.77 -9.48 -14.73
N ARG A 168 21.43 -8.67 -13.72
CA ARG A 168 20.17 -8.78 -12.99
C ARG A 168 18.97 -8.56 -13.90
N PHE A 169 18.99 -7.51 -14.71
CA PHE A 169 17.93 -7.23 -15.67
C PHE A 169 17.70 -8.38 -16.67
N VAL A 170 18.77 -8.99 -17.19
CA VAL A 170 18.65 -10.15 -18.09
C VAL A 170 18.10 -11.38 -17.36
N SER A 171 18.57 -11.63 -16.12
CA SER A 171 18.04 -12.70 -15.27
C SER A 171 16.55 -12.51 -14.98
N ASP A 172 16.13 -11.29 -14.64
CA ASP A 172 14.74 -10.94 -14.38
C ASP A 172 13.87 -11.13 -15.62
N LEU A 173 14.41 -10.83 -16.81
CA LEU A 173 13.73 -11.05 -18.08
C LEU A 173 13.53 -12.55 -18.34
N HIS A 174 14.54 -13.38 -18.07
CA HIS A 174 14.42 -14.83 -18.16
C HIS A 174 13.43 -15.39 -17.13
N ALA A 175 13.45 -14.89 -15.89
CA ALA A 175 12.52 -15.29 -14.84
C ALA A 175 11.07 -14.92 -15.19
N LYS A 176 10.84 -13.70 -15.71
CA LYS A 176 9.52 -13.28 -16.22
C LYS A 176 9.04 -14.17 -17.36
N ARG A 177 9.90 -14.49 -18.32
CA ARG A 177 9.58 -15.40 -19.42
C ARG A 177 9.24 -16.81 -18.91
N HIS A 178 9.97 -17.32 -17.93
CA HIS A 178 9.70 -18.62 -17.32
C HIS A 178 8.36 -18.63 -16.58
N LEU A 179 8.06 -17.56 -15.84
CA LEU A 179 6.79 -17.40 -15.13
C LEU A 179 5.61 -17.31 -16.12
N GLU A 180 5.77 -16.60 -17.24
CA GLU A 180 4.77 -16.60 -18.32
C GLU A 180 4.59 -17.98 -18.96
N GLN A 181 5.67 -18.75 -19.13
CA GLN A 181 5.59 -20.13 -19.60
C GLN A 181 4.84 -21.04 -18.61
N LEU A 182 5.07 -20.88 -17.31
CA LEU A 182 4.34 -21.62 -16.27
C LEU A 182 2.86 -21.21 -16.22
N LYS A 183 2.54 -19.93 -16.38
CA LYS A 183 1.15 -19.47 -16.50
C LYS A 183 0.47 -20.05 -17.73
N ALA A 184 1.18 -20.14 -18.86
CA ALA A 184 0.68 -20.78 -20.06
C ALA A 184 0.47 -22.30 -19.86
N SER A 185 1.39 -22.99 -19.19
CA SER A 185 1.25 -24.43 -18.90
C SER A 185 0.11 -24.71 -17.93
N GLN A 186 -0.10 -23.87 -16.91
CA GLN A 186 -1.25 -23.99 -15.99
C GLN A 186 -2.58 -23.77 -16.72
N ARG A 187 -2.66 -22.82 -17.66
CA ARG A 187 -3.86 -22.64 -18.49
C ARG A 187 -4.13 -23.88 -19.36
N LEU A 188 -3.07 -24.49 -19.90
CA LEU A 188 -3.18 -25.72 -20.68
C LEU A 188 -3.66 -26.88 -19.81
N GLN A 189 -3.06 -27.07 -18.63
CA GLN A 189 -3.46 -28.09 -17.66
C GLN A 189 -4.93 -27.95 -17.24
N LYS A 190 -5.39 -26.73 -16.91
CA LYS A 190 -6.81 -26.48 -16.59
C LYS A 190 -7.73 -26.81 -17.77
N ALA A 191 -7.31 -26.50 -18.99
CA ALA A 191 -8.09 -26.85 -20.18
C ALA A 191 -8.16 -28.37 -20.40
N ASP A 192 -7.07 -29.09 -20.10
CA ASP A 192 -7.03 -30.55 -20.19
C ASP A 192 -7.83 -31.21 -19.06
N GLU A 193 -7.76 -30.73 -17.82
CA GLU A 193 -8.63 -31.16 -16.71
C GLU A 193 -10.11 -30.95 -17.05
N GLU A 194 -10.46 -29.80 -17.66
CA GLU A 194 -11.82 -29.54 -18.09
C GLU A 194 -12.26 -30.53 -19.19
N ARG A 195 -11.38 -30.81 -20.16
CA ARG A 195 -11.64 -31.82 -21.21
C ARG A 195 -11.81 -33.22 -20.62
N GLU A 196 -10.96 -33.63 -19.70
CA GLU A 196 -11.08 -34.91 -19.01
C GLU A 196 -12.38 -35.00 -18.21
N SER A 197 -12.77 -33.94 -17.52
CA SER A 197 -14.05 -33.89 -16.79
C SER A 197 -15.26 -34.04 -17.74
N ARG A 198 -15.18 -33.49 -18.95
CA ARG A 198 -16.21 -33.63 -19.99
C ARG A 198 -16.25 -35.05 -20.54
N LEU A 199 -15.09 -35.66 -20.81
CA LEU A 199 -14.99 -37.05 -21.25
C LEU A 199 -15.52 -38.02 -20.17
N ALA A 200 -15.16 -37.82 -18.91
CA ALA A 200 -15.67 -38.61 -17.79
C ALA A 200 -17.20 -38.51 -17.67
N LYS A 201 -17.78 -37.31 -17.83
CA LYS A 201 -19.25 -37.14 -17.88
C LYS A 201 -19.87 -37.88 -19.06
N LEU A 202 -19.26 -37.81 -20.25
CA LEU A 202 -19.74 -38.56 -21.43
C LEU A 202 -19.65 -40.07 -21.22
N GLU A 203 -18.60 -40.58 -20.57
CA GLU A 203 -18.50 -41.99 -20.22
C GLU A 203 -19.57 -42.44 -19.23
N ILE A 204 -19.87 -41.63 -18.20
CA ILE A 204 -20.95 -41.92 -17.25
C ILE A 204 -22.30 -41.98 -18.01
N ILE A 205 -22.56 -41.02 -18.90
CA ILE A 205 -23.78 -41.01 -19.72
C ILE A 205 -23.83 -42.26 -20.60
N LYS A 206 -22.73 -42.64 -21.25
CA LYS A 206 -22.64 -43.84 -22.09
C LYS A 206 -22.90 -45.11 -21.27
N LYS A 207 -22.31 -45.24 -20.08
CA LYS A 207 -22.56 -46.36 -19.14
C LYS A 207 -24.03 -46.42 -18.73
N GLN A 208 -24.66 -45.28 -18.40
CA GLN A 208 -26.08 -45.22 -18.07
C GLN A 208 -26.98 -45.59 -19.24
N GLN A 209 -26.67 -45.15 -20.46
CA GLN A 209 -27.40 -45.51 -21.66
C GLN A 209 -27.27 -47.01 -21.97
N GLN A 210 -26.06 -47.57 -21.84
CA GLN A 210 -25.83 -48.98 -22.03
C GLN A 210 -26.59 -49.83 -20.99
N ALA A 211 -26.54 -49.45 -19.71
CA ALA A 211 -27.31 -50.11 -18.66
C ALA A 211 -28.83 -50.06 -18.92
N LYS A 212 -29.35 -48.94 -19.44
CA LYS A 212 -30.76 -48.83 -19.86
C LYS A 212 -31.08 -49.72 -21.06
N ALA A 213 -30.19 -49.79 -22.05
CA ALA A 213 -30.36 -50.64 -23.22
C ALA A 213 -30.36 -52.13 -22.84
N ASP A 214 -29.45 -52.54 -21.96
CA ASP A 214 -29.37 -53.92 -21.47
C ASP A 214 -30.58 -54.28 -20.60
N ALA A 215 -31.07 -53.36 -19.77
CA ALA A 215 -32.32 -53.54 -19.04
C ALA A 215 -33.53 -53.70 -19.98
N HIS A 216 -33.58 -52.94 -21.08
CA HIS A 216 -34.64 -53.08 -22.08
C HIS A 216 -34.56 -54.42 -22.82
N LYS A 217 -33.36 -54.86 -23.21
CA LYS A 217 -33.14 -56.19 -23.82
C LYS A 217 -33.57 -57.31 -22.88
N ALA A 218 -33.17 -57.26 -21.62
CA ALA A 218 -33.58 -58.25 -20.62
C ALA A 218 -35.11 -58.27 -20.43
N ALA A 219 -35.77 -57.11 -20.45
CA ALA A 219 -37.23 -57.02 -20.39
C ALA A 219 -37.92 -57.59 -21.65
N GLU A 220 -37.35 -57.39 -22.83
CA GLU A 220 -37.85 -58.01 -24.07
C GLU A 220 -37.64 -59.52 -24.10
N GLU A 221 -36.48 -60.01 -23.64
CA GLU A 221 -36.23 -61.45 -23.50
C GLU A 221 -37.19 -62.09 -22.50
N ALA A 222 -37.46 -61.42 -21.38
CA ALA A 222 -38.49 -61.85 -20.44
C ALA A 222 -39.86 -61.91 -21.10
N ARG A 223 -40.26 -60.88 -21.89
CA ARG A 223 -41.53 -60.87 -22.65
C ARG A 223 -41.59 -61.97 -23.72
N LYS A 224 -40.49 -62.23 -24.43
CA LYS A 224 -40.41 -63.33 -25.41
C LYS A 224 -40.54 -64.68 -24.70
N SER A 225 -39.93 -64.85 -23.54
CA SER A 225 -40.04 -66.07 -22.74
C SER A 225 -41.47 -66.31 -22.25
N THR A 226 -42.17 -65.27 -21.79
CA THR A 226 -43.57 -65.38 -21.34
C THR A 226 -44.51 -65.62 -22.52
N MET A 227 -44.25 -64.99 -23.67
CA MET A 227 -45.00 -65.25 -24.90
C MET A 227 -44.80 -66.68 -25.41
N ALA A 228 -43.58 -67.19 -25.39
CA ALA A 228 -43.29 -68.59 -25.74
C ALA A 228 -43.99 -69.58 -24.79
N GLN A 229 -44.03 -69.28 -23.49
CA GLN A 229 -44.80 -70.08 -22.53
C GLN A 229 -46.30 -70.07 -22.84
N LEU A 230 -46.87 -68.92 -23.24
CA LEU A 230 -48.26 -68.81 -23.66
C LEU A 230 -48.55 -69.57 -24.96
N GLU A 231 -47.65 -69.53 -25.95
CA GLU A 231 -47.80 -70.30 -27.19
C GLU A 231 -47.79 -71.81 -26.94
N VAL A 232 -46.94 -72.31 -26.04
CA VAL A 232 -46.95 -73.72 -25.64
C VAL A 232 -48.28 -74.10 -24.99
N LEU A 233 -48.81 -73.27 -24.10
CA LEU A 233 -50.12 -73.48 -23.49
C LEU A 233 -51.27 -73.44 -24.51
N MET A 234 -51.19 -72.56 -25.51
CA MET A 234 -52.17 -72.51 -26.60
C MET A 234 -52.13 -73.77 -27.46
N LYS A 235 -50.94 -74.21 -27.90
CA LYS A 235 -50.78 -75.46 -28.68
C LYS A 235 -51.29 -76.68 -27.91
N GLN A 236 -51.10 -76.72 -26.59
CA GLN A 236 -51.67 -77.77 -25.74
C GLN A 236 -53.20 -77.73 -25.71
N LYS A 237 -53.81 -76.54 -25.61
CA LYS A 237 -55.27 -76.37 -25.68
C LYS A 237 -55.84 -76.73 -27.05
N GLU A 238 -55.19 -76.33 -28.13
CA GLU A 238 -55.57 -76.69 -29.50
C GLU A 238 -55.50 -78.20 -29.72
N ALA A 239 -54.44 -78.85 -29.26
CA ALA A 239 -54.31 -80.30 -29.33
C ALA A 239 -55.41 -81.03 -28.52
N GLN A 240 -55.85 -80.47 -27.39
CA GLN A 240 -56.99 -81.02 -26.63
C GLN A 240 -58.33 -80.79 -27.35
N ALA A 241 -58.53 -79.64 -27.98
CA ALA A 241 -59.73 -79.34 -28.76
C ALA A 241 -59.85 -80.25 -29.98
N ILE A 242 -58.75 -80.51 -30.70
CA ILE A 242 -58.72 -81.44 -31.84
C ILE A 242 -59.06 -82.87 -31.38
N ARG A 243 -58.55 -83.33 -30.22
CA ARG A 243 -58.93 -84.65 -29.67
C ARG A 243 -60.42 -84.75 -29.35
N ARG A 244 -61.03 -83.69 -28.82
CA ARG A 244 -62.48 -83.65 -28.56
C ARG A 244 -63.30 -83.70 -29.85
N LEU A 245 -62.90 -82.94 -30.87
CA LEU A 245 -63.55 -82.94 -32.18
C LEU A 245 -63.48 -84.32 -32.87
N ILE A 246 -62.36 -85.04 -32.74
CA ILE A 246 -62.24 -86.41 -33.27
C ILE A 246 -63.19 -87.37 -32.54
N GLN A 247 -63.28 -87.28 -31.20
CA GLN A 247 -64.22 -88.09 -30.41
C GLN A 247 -65.69 -87.80 -30.74
N GLU A 248 -66.01 -86.53 -31.01
CA GLU A 248 -67.36 -86.09 -31.35
C GLU A 248 -67.77 -86.52 -32.76
N LYS A 249 -66.82 -86.50 -33.71
CA LYS A 249 -67.04 -87.02 -35.07
C LYS A 249 -67.21 -88.55 -35.08
N ASP A 250 -66.40 -89.29 -34.31
CA ASP A 250 -66.55 -90.74 -34.13
C ASP A 250 -67.87 -91.13 -33.43
N ALA A 251 -68.47 -90.23 -32.65
CA ALA A 251 -69.78 -90.42 -32.05
C ALA A 251 -70.93 -90.12 -33.03
N GLN A 252 -70.78 -89.10 -33.88
CA GLN A 252 -71.76 -88.77 -34.91
C GLN A 252 -71.79 -89.81 -36.05
N ASP A 253 -70.65 -90.35 -36.46
CA ASP A 253 -70.59 -91.37 -37.51
C ASP A 253 -71.18 -92.74 -37.08
N ARG A 254 -71.39 -92.96 -35.76
CA ARG A 254 -72.13 -94.12 -35.23
C ARG A 254 -73.65 -93.93 -35.17
N GLY A 255 -74.16 -92.75 -35.49
CA GLY A 255 -75.53 -92.35 -35.13
C GLY A 255 -76.54 -92.15 -36.26
N GLN A 256 -76.19 -92.34 -37.54
CA GLN A 256 -77.13 -92.05 -38.63
C GLN A 256 -77.25 -93.16 -39.67
N GLY A 257 -78.04 -94.17 -39.31
CA GLY A 257 -78.50 -95.22 -40.22
C GLY A 257 -79.95 -95.61 -39.94
N ARG A 258 -80.86 -95.07 -40.76
CA ARG A 258 -82.24 -95.51 -41.05
C ARG A 258 -83.37 -95.04 -40.12
N GLU A 259 -84.08 -94.02 -40.59
CA GLU A 259 -85.56 -94.05 -40.68
C GLU A 259 -86.01 -92.89 -41.58
N LYS A 260 -86.03 -93.12 -42.89
CA LYS A 260 -86.31 -92.07 -43.90
C LYS A 260 -87.74 -92.01 -44.41
N ASP A 261 -88.64 -92.92 -44.02
CA ASP A 261 -89.97 -92.98 -44.66
C ASP A 261 -91.19 -92.76 -43.75
N ALA A 262 -91.02 -92.73 -42.42
CA ALA A 262 -92.05 -92.23 -41.48
C ALA A 262 -91.99 -90.70 -41.25
N ALA A 263 -90.96 -90.03 -41.77
CA ALA A 263 -90.59 -88.66 -41.44
C ALA A 263 -91.43 -87.58 -42.16
N ARG A 264 -92.13 -87.88 -43.26
CA ARG A 264 -92.85 -86.85 -44.03
C ARG A 264 -94.20 -86.44 -43.46
N GLN A 265 -94.94 -87.36 -42.82
CA GLN A 265 -96.20 -87.02 -42.14
C GLN A 265 -95.97 -86.55 -40.70
N ARG A 266 -94.95 -87.11 -40.01
CA ARG A 266 -94.47 -86.53 -38.75
C ARG A 266 -93.91 -85.12 -38.94
N ARG A 267 -93.22 -84.80 -40.04
CA ARG A 267 -92.72 -83.43 -40.33
C ARG A 267 -93.81 -82.35 -40.29
N LYS A 268 -95.04 -82.60 -40.76
CA LYS A 268 -96.08 -81.55 -40.82
C LYS A 268 -96.77 -81.28 -39.47
N MET A 269 -96.90 -82.30 -38.61
CA MET A 269 -97.34 -82.13 -37.21
C MET A 269 -96.17 -81.69 -36.31
N GLN A 270 -94.97 -82.19 -36.58
CA GLN A 270 -93.74 -81.75 -35.93
C GLN A 270 -93.34 -80.35 -36.33
N GLU A 271 -93.69 -79.80 -37.49
CA GLU A 271 -93.41 -78.40 -37.84
C GLU A 271 -94.29 -77.44 -37.05
N ARG A 272 -95.55 -77.82 -36.76
CA ARG A 272 -96.42 -77.03 -35.87
C ARG A 272 -95.98 -77.16 -34.41
N SER A 273 -95.63 -78.36 -33.95
CA SER A 273 -95.09 -78.55 -32.61
C SER A 273 -93.63 -78.07 -32.48
N ALA A 274 -92.84 -78.02 -33.55
CA ALA A 274 -91.47 -77.48 -33.55
C ALA A 274 -91.49 -75.97 -33.62
N ALA A 275 -92.49 -75.34 -34.24
CA ALA A 275 -92.70 -73.91 -34.10
C ALA A 275 -93.09 -73.55 -32.67
N GLU A 276 -93.97 -74.32 -32.01
CA GLU A 276 -94.28 -74.13 -30.58
C GLU A 276 -93.09 -74.44 -29.68
N VAL A 277 -92.35 -75.52 -29.92
CA VAL A 277 -91.14 -75.86 -29.16
C VAL A 277 -90.03 -74.83 -29.41
N ALA A 278 -89.85 -74.33 -30.63
CA ALA A 278 -88.90 -73.25 -30.94
C ALA A 278 -89.32 -71.94 -30.29
N ASN A 279 -90.62 -71.64 -30.17
CA ASN A 279 -91.10 -70.47 -29.44
C ASN A 279 -90.86 -70.63 -27.93
N ILE A 280 -91.12 -71.82 -27.36
CA ILE A 280 -90.83 -72.12 -25.94
C ILE A 280 -89.32 -72.09 -25.67
N GLU A 281 -88.49 -72.57 -26.60
CA GLU A 281 -87.04 -72.52 -26.52
C GLU A 281 -86.52 -71.09 -26.71
N ALA A 282 -87.10 -70.29 -27.60
CA ALA A 282 -86.79 -68.88 -27.76
C ALA A 282 -87.17 -68.08 -26.51
N GLU A 283 -88.32 -68.36 -25.89
CA GLU A 283 -88.72 -67.76 -24.62
C GLU A 283 -87.79 -68.17 -23.48
N ARG A 284 -87.39 -69.45 -23.40
CA ARG A 284 -86.35 -69.90 -22.44
C ARG A 284 -85.00 -69.23 -22.71
N ALA A 285 -84.60 -69.09 -23.97
CA ALA A 285 -83.37 -68.43 -24.35
C ALA A 285 -83.41 -66.92 -23.99
N GLN A 286 -84.54 -66.25 -24.21
CA GLN A 286 -84.75 -64.86 -23.79
C GLN A 286 -84.76 -64.71 -22.27
N GLN A 287 -85.37 -65.64 -21.52
CA GLN A 287 -85.30 -65.63 -20.06
C GLN A 287 -83.87 -65.85 -19.54
N LEU A 288 -83.11 -66.75 -20.17
CA LEU A 288 -81.69 -66.95 -19.84
C LEU A 288 -80.84 -65.74 -20.24
N ALA A 289 -81.14 -65.07 -21.35
CA ALA A 289 -80.49 -63.83 -21.77
C ALA A 289 -80.75 -62.71 -20.77
N LYS A 290 -82.00 -62.50 -20.36
CA LYS A 290 -82.36 -61.54 -19.30
C LYS A 290 -81.64 -61.84 -17.98
N LYS A 291 -81.58 -63.11 -17.56
CA LYS A 291 -80.81 -63.51 -16.36
C LYS A 291 -79.31 -63.23 -16.48
N ARG A 292 -78.73 -63.38 -17.68
CA ARG A 292 -77.33 -63.03 -17.95
C ARG A 292 -77.11 -61.52 -17.90
N GLU A 293 -78.01 -60.75 -18.50
CA GLU A 293 -77.98 -59.28 -18.47
C GLU A 293 -78.11 -58.76 -17.04
N GLU A 294 -79.07 -59.24 -16.25
CA GLU A 294 -79.22 -58.89 -14.84
C GLU A 294 -77.97 -59.25 -14.00
N ALA A 295 -77.31 -60.39 -14.30
CA ALA A 295 -76.07 -60.78 -13.63
C ALA A 295 -74.90 -59.88 -14.01
N VAL A 296 -74.80 -59.48 -15.29
CA VAL A 296 -73.81 -58.52 -15.78
C VAL A 296 -74.04 -57.14 -15.16
N GLU A 297 -75.28 -56.68 -15.10
CA GLU A 297 -75.66 -55.39 -14.50
C GLU A 297 -75.33 -55.36 -13.01
N LYS A 298 -75.65 -56.41 -12.25
CA LYS A 298 -75.24 -56.56 -10.85
C LYS A 298 -73.72 -56.49 -10.68
N ARG A 299 -72.96 -57.13 -11.57
CA ARG A 299 -71.49 -57.08 -11.55
C ARG A 299 -70.97 -55.69 -11.90
N GLN A 300 -71.53 -55.03 -12.91
CA GLN A 300 -71.18 -53.66 -13.28
C GLN A 300 -71.47 -52.68 -12.14
N PHE A 301 -72.62 -52.81 -11.47
CA PHE A 301 -72.96 -52.01 -10.29
C PHE A 301 -71.93 -52.16 -9.17
N LEU A 302 -71.50 -53.39 -8.88
CA LEU A 302 -70.45 -53.64 -7.87
C LEU A 302 -69.09 -53.04 -8.28
N VAL A 303 -68.74 -53.11 -9.56
CA VAL A 303 -67.51 -52.49 -10.10
C VAL A 303 -67.57 -50.97 -9.97
N VAL A 304 -68.69 -50.34 -10.35
CA VAL A 304 -68.90 -48.89 -10.21
C VAL A 304 -68.81 -48.46 -8.74
N LYS A 305 -69.46 -49.22 -7.83
CA LYS A 305 -69.39 -48.96 -6.38
C LYS A 305 -67.95 -49.05 -5.86
N ARG A 306 -67.19 -50.06 -6.27
CA ARG A 306 -65.78 -50.22 -5.88
C ARG A 306 -64.89 -49.12 -6.47
N ASN A 307 -65.10 -48.74 -7.73
CA ASN A 307 -64.37 -47.64 -8.36
C ASN A 307 -64.64 -46.30 -7.65
N ARG A 308 -65.88 -46.07 -7.21
CA ARG A 308 -66.23 -44.88 -6.41
C ARG A 308 -65.50 -44.86 -5.07
N GLN A 309 -65.42 -45.99 -4.37
CA GLN A 309 -64.66 -46.11 -3.11
C GLN A 309 -63.16 -45.85 -3.31
N ILE A 310 -62.57 -46.40 -4.38
CA ILE A 310 -61.16 -46.15 -4.73
C ILE A 310 -60.94 -44.67 -5.05
N ALA A 311 -61.85 -44.03 -5.79
CA ALA A 311 -61.75 -42.60 -6.10
C ALA A 311 -61.83 -41.72 -4.85
N GLU A 312 -62.69 -42.07 -3.88
CA GLU A 312 -62.78 -41.38 -2.59
C GLU A 312 -61.49 -41.56 -1.77
N GLN A 313 -60.91 -42.76 -1.73
CA GLN A 313 -59.61 -42.99 -1.08
C GLN A 313 -58.49 -42.15 -1.71
N ILE A 314 -58.39 -42.14 -3.04
CA ILE A 314 -57.39 -41.32 -3.75
C ILE A 314 -57.60 -39.83 -3.46
N ARG A 315 -58.86 -39.36 -3.35
CA ARG A 315 -59.17 -37.97 -3.01
C ARG A 315 -58.71 -37.64 -1.58
N LEU A 316 -58.94 -38.53 -0.62
CA LEU A 316 -58.49 -38.36 0.77
C LEU A 316 -56.97 -38.34 0.87
N ASP A 317 -56.28 -39.25 0.19
CA ASP A 317 -54.81 -39.32 0.20
C ASP A 317 -54.18 -38.10 -0.47
N LYS A 318 -54.76 -37.62 -1.58
CA LYS A 318 -54.37 -36.34 -2.19
C LYS A 318 -54.63 -35.14 -1.26
N GLY A 319 -55.71 -35.17 -0.49
CA GLY A 319 -56.02 -34.17 0.54
C GLY A 319 -54.94 -34.14 1.63
N LYS A 320 -54.63 -35.28 2.21
CA LYS A 320 -53.57 -35.44 3.22
C LYS A 320 -52.20 -35.01 2.68
N GLY A 321 -51.87 -35.36 1.44
CA GLY A 321 -50.63 -34.92 0.79
C GLY A 321 -50.53 -33.40 0.68
N ARG A 322 -51.61 -32.72 0.28
CA ARG A 322 -51.65 -31.25 0.22
C ARG A 322 -51.54 -30.62 1.61
N GLU A 323 -52.24 -31.16 2.60
CA GLU A 323 -52.14 -30.67 3.99
C GLU A 323 -50.72 -30.80 4.54
N PHE A 324 -50.04 -31.90 4.25
CA PHE A 324 -48.64 -32.11 4.63
C PHE A 324 -47.70 -31.12 3.93
N GLU A 325 -47.90 -30.87 2.63
CA GLU A 325 -47.13 -29.86 1.91
C GLU A 325 -47.36 -28.44 2.45
N VAL A 326 -48.60 -28.09 2.80
CA VAL A 326 -48.93 -26.80 3.40
C VAL A 326 -48.25 -26.65 4.76
N LYS A 327 -48.30 -27.68 5.63
CA LYS A 327 -47.59 -27.66 6.93
C LYS A 327 -46.09 -27.47 6.75
N ARG A 328 -45.48 -28.19 5.81
CA ARG A 328 -44.04 -28.08 5.55
C ARG A 328 -43.65 -26.70 5.01
N ARG A 329 -44.52 -26.03 4.24
CA ARG A 329 -44.30 -24.64 3.81
C ARG A 329 -44.38 -23.68 5.00
N LEU A 330 -45.41 -23.80 5.83
CA LEU A 330 -45.56 -22.98 7.03
C LEU A 330 -44.38 -23.14 8.00
N GLU A 331 -43.91 -24.37 8.23
CA GLU A 331 -42.72 -24.62 9.05
C GLU A 331 -41.45 -24.01 8.44
N LYS A 332 -41.30 -24.08 7.12
CA LYS A 332 -40.17 -23.46 6.42
C LYS A 332 -40.24 -21.93 6.52
N ASP A 333 -41.42 -21.36 6.32
CA ASP A 333 -41.63 -19.90 6.38
C ASP A 333 -41.40 -19.40 7.82
N ALA A 334 -41.85 -20.14 8.84
CA ALA A 334 -41.57 -19.83 10.25
C ALA A 334 -40.06 -19.89 10.58
N MET A 335 -39.33 -20.89 10.04
CA MET A 335 -37.87 -20.94 10.18
C MET A 335 -37.17 -19.76 9.49
N ILE A 336 -37.68 -19.34 8.33
CA ILE A 336 -37.16 -18.16 7.62
C ILE A 336 -37.42 -16.91 8.46
N GLU A 337 -38.63 -16.72 8.97
CA GLU A 337 -39.00 -15.57 9.81
C GLU A 337 -38.11 -15.48 11.06
N ALA A 338 -37.94 -16.56 11.81
CA ALA A 338 -37.05 -16.60 12.97
C ALA A 338 -35.58 -16.28 12.60
N SER A 339 -35.12 -16.74 11.42
CA SER A 339 -33.76 -16.41 10.95
C SER A 339 -33.60 -14.93 10.58
N TRP A 340 -34.68 -14.29 10.12
CA TRP A 340 -34.70 -12.86 9.81
C TRP A 340 -34.75 -12.02 11.09
N GLU A 341 -35.54 -12.42 12.08
CA GLU A 341 -35.56 -11.78 13.40
C GLU A 341 -34.16 -11.76 14.03
N LEU A 342 -33.48 -12.91 14.08
CA LEU A 342 -32.13 -13.00 14.63
C LEU A 342 -31.12 -12.12 13.85
N LYS A 343 -31.25 -12.04 12.51
CA LYS A 343 -30.44 -11.12 11.71
C LYS A 343 -30.75 -9.65 12.02
N THR A 344 -32.01 -9.30 12.23
CA THR A 344 -32.40 -7.93 12.58
C THR A 344 -31.87 -7.54 13.95
N GLU A 345 -31.94 -8.42 14.95
CA GLU A 345 -31.36 -8.18 16.28
C GLU A 345 -29.84 -7.96 16.20
N VAL A 346 -29.13 -8.81 15.44
CA VAL A 346 -27.68 -8.63 15.21
C VAL A 346 -27.39 -7.30 14.53
N ARG A 347 -28.22 -6.87 13.57
CA ARG A 347 -28.06 -5.57 12.89
C ARG A 347 -28.25 -4.42 13.86
N VAL A 348 -29.33 -4.44 14.64
CA VAL A 348 -29.64 -3.40 15.64
C VAL A 348 -28.53 -3.35 16.70
N ALA A 349 -28.04 -4.49 17.19
CA ALA A 349 -26.94 -4.53 18.14
C ALA A 349 -25.63 -3.98 17.55
N ARG A 350 -25.35 -4.25 16.27
CA ARG A 350 -24.18 -3.69 15.57
C ARG A 350 -24.33 -2.18 15.36
N GLU A 351 -25.51 -1.69 15.02
CA GLU A 351 -25.81 -0.26 14.90
C GLU A 351 -25.67 0.46 16.25
N ALA A 352 -26.17 -0.14 17.34
CA ALA A 352 -26.01 0.39 18.69
C ALA A 352 -24.53 0.49 19.09
N LYS A 353 -23.73 -0.57 18.86
CA LYS A 353 -22.27 -0.55 19.11
C LYS A 353 -21.55 0.51 18.28
N ARG A 354 -21.93 0.69 17.01
CA ARG A 354 -21.38 1.75 16.16
C ARG A 354 -21.75 3.14 16.68
N ALA A 355 -22.99 3.35 17.12
CA ALA A 355 -23.43 4.62 17.69
C ALA A 355 -22.68 4.94 19.00
N GLU A 356 -22.47 3.94 19.87
CA GLU A 356 -21.66 4.11 21.08
C GLU A 356 -20.19 4.42 20.75
N PHE A 357 -19.62 3.75 19.76
CA PHE A 357 -18.27 4.02 19.29
C PHE A 357 -18.11 5.46 18.78
N LEU A 358 -19.02 5.91 17.90
CA LEU A 358 -19.03 7.28 17.39
C LEU A 358 -19.16 8.31 18.52
N ARG A 359 -20.03 8.05 19.51
CA ARG A 359 -20.15 8.92 20.68
C ARG A 359 -18.85 9.01 21.48
N LEU A 360 -18.11 7.91 21.61
CA LEU A 360 -16.82 7.89 22.29
C LEU A 360 -15.73 8.60 21.47
N GLU A 361 -15.74 8.44 20.14
CA GLU A 361 -14.84 9.20 19.26
C GLU A 361 -15.08 10.70 19.35
N GLU A 362 -16.34 11.16 19.30
CA GLU A 362 -16.66 12.59 19.48
C GLU A 362 -16.11 13.15 20.81
N ILE A 363 -16.15 12.36 21.89
CA ILE A 363 -15.57 12.76 23.17
C ILE A 363 -14.03 12.82 23.07
N ARG A 364 -13.38 11.84 22.44
CA ARG A 364 -11.92 11.84 22.25
C ARG A 364 -11.48 13.02 21.38
N GLU A 365 -12.18 13.29 20.29
CA GLU A 365 -11.91 14.43 19.41
C GLU A 365 -12.02 15.74 20.18
N ARG A 366 -13.09 15.95 20.96
CA ARG A 366 -13.22 17.15 21.80
C ARG A 366 -12.05 17.31 22.77
N VAL A 367 -11.65 16.23 23.45
CA VAL A 367 -10.51 16.25 24.37
C VAL A 367 -9.19 16.54 23.64
N ASN A 368 -9.01 15.99 22.44
CA ASN A 368 -7.82 16.24 21.62
C ASN A 368 -7.77 17.69 21.13
N VAL A 369 -8.88 18.23 20.64
CA VAL A 369 -9.01 19.63 20.23
C VAL A 369 -8.73 20.57 21.40
N ASP A 370 -9.23 20.26 22.60
CA ASP A 370 -8.94 21.03 23.80
C ASP A 370 -7.45 20.95 24.19
N ARG A 371 -6.84 19.76 24.11
CA ARG A 371 -5.41 19.56 24.40
C ARG A 371 -4.52 20.30 23.39
N GLU A 372 -4.88 20.28 22.11
CA GLU A 372 -4.17 20.98 21.05
C GLU A 372 -4.34 22.50 21.17
N SER A 373 -5.55 22.96 21.50
CA SER A 373 -5.82 24.37 21.80
C SER A 373 -4.99 24.88 22.99
N ARG A 374 -4.78 24.04 24.02
CA ARG A 374 -3.88 24.38 25.14
C ARG A 374 -2.41 24.43 24.70
N ARG A 375 -1.94 23.42 23.95
CA ARG A 375 -0.57 23.43 23.40
C ARG A 375 -0.30 24.65 22.54
N ALA A 376 -1.22 25.01 21.66
CA ALA A 376 -1.10 26.21 20.82
C ALA A 376 -1.02 27.49 21.66
N ARG A 377 -1.80 27.61 22.75
CA ARG A 377 -1.69 28.75 23.67
C ARG A 377 -0.34 28.79 24.37
N ASP A 378 0.14 27.65 24.85
CA ASP A 378 1.43 27.55 25.54
C ASP A 378 2.60 27.89 24.60
N GLU A 379 2.55 27.43 23.34
CA GLU A 379 3.52 27.76 22.29
C GLU A 379 3.52 29.26 21.99
N VAL A 380 2.35 29.89 21.89
CA VAL A 380 2.25 31.35 21.71
C VAL A 380 2.88 32.09 22.90
N VAL A 381 2.63 31.63 24.14
CA VAL A 381 3.26 32.23 25.33
C VAL A 381 4.79 32.07 25.29
N GLN A 382 5.30 30.90 24.89
CA GLN A 382 6.74 30.68 24.75
C GLN A 382 7.35 31.56 23.65
N LEU A 383 6.71 31.68 22.49
CA LEU A 383 7.17 32.54 21.40
C LEU A 383 7.19 34.01 21.80
N VAL A 384 6.19 34.47 22.55
CA VAL A 384 6.16 35.83 23.10
C VAL A 384 7.31 36.04 24.10
N ALA A 385 7.59 35.06 24.97
CA ALA A 385 8.71 35.12 25.89
C ALA A 385 10.07 35.19 25.16
N ILE A 386 10.28 34.36 24.14
CA ILE A 386 11.49 34.38 23.30
C ILE A 386 11.64 35.74 22.61
N ARG A 387 10.56 36.27 22.01
CA ARG A 387 10.59 37.60 21.37
C ARG A 387 10.95 38.71 22.35
N ARG A 388 10.52 38.62 23.61
CA ARG A 388 10.87 39.57 24.67
C ARG A 388 12.37 39.54 24.97
N VAL A 389 12.93 38.35 25.17
CA VAL A 389 14.37 38.17 25.42
C VAL A 389 15.20 38.69 24.25
N VAL A 390 14.83 38.33 23.01
CA VAL A 390 15.52 38.83 21.80
C VAL A 390 15.45 40.35 21.70
N LYS A 391 14.32 40.97 22.08
CA LYS A 391 14.19 42.44 22.10
C LYS A 391 15.11 43.06 23.15
N GLU A 392 15.17 42.50 24.35
CA GLU A 392 16.05 42.96 25.42
C GLU A 392 17.54 42.83 25.03
N GLU A 393 17.94 41.71 24.40
CA GLU A 393 19.30 41.54 23.87
C GLU A 393 19.64 42.55 22.76
N LYS A 394 18.69 42.82 21.86
CA LYS A 394 18.84 43.88 20.84
C LYS A 394 19.03 45.25 21.48
N GLU A 395 18.28 45.58 22.53
CA GLU A 395 18.46 46.84 23.26
C GLU A 395 19.83 46.91 23.96
N VAL A 396 20.28 45.82 24.58
CA VAL A 396 21.61 45.75 25.21
C VAL A 396 22.73 45.90 24.19
N THR A 397 22.63 45.24 23.04
CA THR A 397 23.63 45.34 21.97
C THR A 397 23.67 46.74 21.35
N LEU A 398 22.51 47.38 21.17
CA LEU A 398 22.44 48.79 20.73
C LEU A 398 23.10 49.72 21.75
N ARG A 399 22.81 49.57 23.05
CA ARG A 399 23.47 50.36 24.12
C ARG A 399 24.99 50.17 24.13
N ARG A 400 25.47 48.93 23.92
CA ARG A 400 26.92 48.64 23.79
C ARG A 400 27.53 49.35 22.58
N ARG A 401 26.86 49.31 21.42
CA ARG A 401 27.30 50.01 20.20
C ARG A 401 27.33 51.53 20.37
N GLU A 402 26.32 52.10 21.01
CA GLU A 402 26.29 53.53 21.32
C GLU A 402 27.42 53.94 22.27
N LYS A 403 27.71 53.12 23.29
CA LYS A 403 28.82 53.36 24.21
C LYS A 403 30.16 53.33 23.47
N LEU A 404 30.40 52.30 22.65
CA LEU A 404 31.60 52.21 21.80
C LEU A 404 31.72 53.40 20.85
N ARG A 405 30.61 53.86 20.25
CA ARG A 405 30.60 55.06 19.40
C ARG A 405 30.97 56.32 20.18
N LYS A 406 30.46 56.49 21.40
CA LYS A 406 30.80 57.63 22.27
C LYS A 406 32.27 57.59 22.68
N GLU A 407 32.80 56.43 23.05
CA GLU A 407 34.21 56.23 23.39
C GLU A 407 35.11 56.53 22.18
N PHE A 408 34.76 56.03 20.99
CA PHE A 408 35.46 56.32 19.75
C PHE A 408 35.49 57.83 19.43
N LEU A 409 34.36 58.52 19.57
CA LEU A 409 34.29 59.97 19.37
C LEU A 409 35.12 60.75 20.41
N LEU A 410 35.16 60.27 21.65
CA LEU A 410 36.00 60.86 22.70
C LEU A 410 37.48 60.69 22.36
N GLN A 411 37.90 59.48 21.99
CA GLN A 411 39.26 59.20 21.56
C GLN A 411 39.64 60.05 20.35
N TRP A 412 38.76 60.16 19.36
CA TRP A 412 38.99 61.01 18.19
C TRP A 412 39.18 62.49 18.57
N LYS A 413 38.42 63.00 19.54
CA LYS A 413 38.61 64.37 20.07
C LYS A 413 39.96 64.52 20.76
N VAL A 414 40.37 63.54 21.56
CA VAL A 414 41.69 63.53 22.23
C VAL A 414 42.82 63.49 21.21
N ASP A 415 42.71 62.64 20.19
CA ASP A 415 43.70 62.56 19.11
C ASP A 415 43.74 63.88 18.32
N ALA A 416 42.60 64.52 18.07
CA ALA A 416 42.54 65.81 17.40
C ALA A 416 43.19 66.93 18.24
N THR A 417 42.99 66.96 19.56
CA THR A 417 43.66 67.94 20.43
C THR A 417 45.15 67.68 20.53
N GLN A 418 45.60 66.43 20.61
CA GLN A 418 47.01 66.07 20.55
C GLN A 418 47.65 66.48 19.22
N ARG A 419 46.99 66.21 18.08
CA ARG A 419 47.46 66.67 16.77
C ARG A 419 47.58 68.19 16.73
N ALA A 420 46.60 68.92 17.27
CA ALA A 420 46.65 70.38 17.35
C ALA A 420 47.80 70.88 18.24
N GLN A 421 48.08 70.21 19.35
CA GLN A 421 49.23 70.52 20.21
C GLN A 421 50.55 70.27 19.47
N ILE A 422 50.71 69.13 18.81
CA ILE A 422 51.89 68.81 17.99
C ILE A 422 52.13 69.88 16.92
N VAL A 423 51.07 70.36 16.27
CA VAL A 423 51.16 71.46 15.29
C VAL A 423 51.62 72.76 15.94
N ARG A 424 51.08 73.12 17.11
CA ARG A 424 51.51 74.32 17.86
C ARG A 424 52.95 74.23 18.32
N ASP A 425 53.38 73.08 18.81
CA ASP A 425 54.76 72.89 19.26
C ASP A 425 55.74 72.90 18.08
N ARG A 426 55.36 72.32 16.94
CA ARG A 426 56.12 72.48 15.68
C ARG A 426 56.22 73.94 15.25
N ALA A 427 55.14 74.70 15.34
CA ALA A 427 55.14 76.14 15.03
C ALA A 427 56.07 76.92 15.98
N ARG A 428 56.08 76.61 17.28
CA ARG A 428 57.02 77.22 18.25
C ARG A 428 58.47 76.85 17.95
N ILE A 429 58.73 75.61 17.55
CA ILE A 429 60.08 75.17 17.18
C ILE A 429 60.52 75.86 15.88
N SER A 430 59.64 76.02 14.89
CA SER A 430 59.94 76.76 13.66
C SER A 430 60.17 78.24 13.93
N GLU A 431 59.35 78.88 14.76
CA GLU A 431 59.56 80.28 15.18
C GLU A 431 60.93 80.46 15.86
N ARG A 432 61.31 79.56 16.78
CA ARG A 432 62.66 79.61 17.40
C ARG A 432 63.77 79.42 16.38
N ARG A 433 63.58 78.52 15.41
CA ARG A 433 64.54 78.30 14.33
C ARG A 433 64.66 79.54 13.44
N GLU A 434 63.54 80.17 13.09
CA GLU A 434 63.49 81.41 12.32
C GLU A 434 64.15 82.57 13.06
N GLN A 435 63.91 82.72 14.37
CA GLN A 435 64.61 83.70 15.20
C GLN A 435 66.13 83.47 15.22
N GLN A 436 66.58 82.20 15.30
CA GLN A 436 68.01 81.88 15.22
C GLN A 436 68.59 82.15 13.83
N ILE A 437 67.84 81.88 12.76
CA ILE A 437 68.24 82.21 11.39
C ILE A 437 68.34 83.73 11.23
N SER A 438 67.32 84.49 11.65
CA SER A 438 67.31 85.95 11.64
C SER A 438 68.48 86.53 12.44
N HIS A 439 68.77 86.01 13.64
CA HIS A 439 69.93 86.46 14.42
C HIS A 439 71.27 86.17 13.71
N ARG A 440 71.39 85.04 13.01
CA ARG A 440 72.57 84.72 12.18
C ARG A 440 72.67 85.65 10.97
N GLU A 441 71.56 85.97 10.32
CA GLU A 441 71.48 86.90 9.19
C GLU A 441 71.82 88.33 9.62
N ASP A 442 71.29 88.80 10.74
CA ASP A 442 71.63 90.09 11.34
C ASP A 442 73.11 90.16 11.72
N ALA A 443 73.69 89.09 12.27
CA ALA A 443 75.13 89.03 12.54
C ALA A 443 75.96 89.07 11.25
N ARG A 444 75.50 88.41 10.17
CA ARG A 444 76.13 88.50 8.84
C ARG A 444 76.02 89.91 8.27
N LEU A 445 74.85 90.55 8.38
CA LEU A 445 74.61 91.93 7.94
C LEU A 445 75.45 92.94 8.73
N ARG A 446 75.62 92.74 10.05
CA ARG A 446 76.53 93.55 10.86
C ARG A 446 77.97 93.40 10.40
N ARG A 447 78.45 92.17 10.23
CA ARG A 447 79.79 91.91 9.67
C ARG A 447 79.96 92.52 8.28
N PHE A 448 78.93 92.42 7.43
CA PHE A 448 78.93 93.01 6.09
C PHE A 448 79.01 94.54 6.13
N ARG A 449 78.24 95.19 7.01
CA ARG A 449 78.30 96.65 7.22
C ARG A 449 79.65 97.08 7.79
N GLU A 450 80.22 96.29 8.69
CA GLU A 450 81.55 96.52 9.26
C GLU A 450 82.66 96.37 8.20
N THR A 451 82.54 95.39 7.29
CA THR A 451 83.44 95.28 6.13
C THR A 451 83.27 96.42 5.15
N GLN A 452 82.04 96.87 4.85
CA GLN A 452 81.82 98.04 3.99
C GLN A 452 82.33 99.33 4.63
N PHE A 453 82.24 99.46 5.95
CA PHE A 453 82.81 100.58 6.69
C PHE A 453 84.35 100.56 6.64
N MET A 454 84.98 99.39 6.76
CA MET A 454 86.42 99.24 6.60
C MET A 454 86.88 99.49 5.15
N ASP A 455 86.10 99.09 4.15
CA ASP A 455 86.38 99.37 2.74
C ASP A 455 86.25 100.85 2.41
N THR A 456 85.26 101.55 2.98
CA THR A 456 85.15 103.02 2.85
C THR A 456 86.27 103.77 3.59
N MET A 457 86.78 103.24 4.71
CA MET A 457 87.98 103.75 5.37
C MET A 457 89.27 103.49 4.58
N ARG A 458 89.39 102.37 3.85
CA ARG A 458 90.52 102.11 2.94
C ARG A 458 90.46 102.89 1.63
N SER A 459 89.27 103.34 1.22
CA SER A 459 89.02 104.09 -0.03
C SER A 459 89.42 105.58 0.01
N THR A 460 89.85 106.13 1.16
CA THR A 460 90.25 107.56 1.28
C THR A 460 91.75 107.85 1.10
N ARG A 461 92.57 106.87 0.71
CA ARG A 461 93.96 107.09 0.24
C ARG A 461 94.18 106.33 -1.07
N SER A 462 94.63 107.08 -2.08
CA SER A 462 94.93 106.67 -3.46
C SER A 462 93.73 106.62 -4.43
N ALA A 463 93.66 107.69 -5.23
CA ALA A 463 92.73 107.89 -6.33
C ALA A 463 93.29 107.30 -7.63
N SER A 464 92.42 106.56 -8.34
CA SER A 464 92.28 106.48 -9.82
C SER A 464 93.50 106.07 -10.68
N PRO A 465 93.34 105.76 -11.99
CA PRO A 465 92.16 105.40 -12.79
C PRO A 465 92.41 104.13 -13.66
N ALA A 466 91.42 103.80 -14.50
CA ALA A 466 91.57 103.15 -15.81
C ALA A 466 91.29 101.64 -15.96
N ARG A 467 90.76 101.36 -17.16
CA ARG A 467 90.67 100.11 -17.93
C ARG A 467 89.64 99.07 -17.49
N ARG A 468 88.56 99.02 -18.27
CA ARG A 468 87.78 97.81 -18.56
C ARG A 468 88.52 96.94 -19.57
N PRO A 469 88.76 95.67 -19.25
CA PRO A 469 88.66 94.60 -20.23
C PRO A 469 87.79 93.44 -19.73
N ASP A 470 87.47 92.59 -20.70
CA ASP A 470 86.70 91.35 -20.64
C ASP A 470 87.11 90.33 -19.57
N ALA A 471 86.16 89.40 -19.38
CA ALA A 471 86.31 88.00 -18.96
C ALA A 471 85.76 87.63 -17.57
N ASP A 472 84.84 86.66 -17.64
CA ASP A 472 84.58 85.58 -16.68
C ASP A 472 84.08 85.90 -15.27
N VAL A 473 82.77 85.70 -15.08
CA VAL A 473 82.27 85.10 -13.84
C VAL A 473 81.95 83.63 -14.14
N LEU A 474 82.97 82.82 -13.89
CA LEU A 474 82.89 81.41 -13.59
C LEU A 474 82.10 81.15 -12.30
N ASN A 475 81.49 79.96 -12.30
CA ASN A 475 81.29 79.07 -11.16
C ASN A 475 80.24 79.41 -10.08
N LEU A 476 79.13 78.67 -10.17
CA LEU A 476 78.88 77.66 -9.15
C LEU A 476 78.63 76.30 -9.82
N GLU A 477 79.73 75.61 -10.11
CA GLU A 477 79.80 74.15 -10.04
C GLU A 477 79.15 73.65 -8.75
N GLY A 478 78.49 72.50 -8.80
CA GLY A 478 78.09 71.88 -7.54
C GLY A 478 77.16 70.68 -7.61
N ALA A 479 77.56 69.69 -8.40
CA ALA A 479 77.46 68.28 -8.02
C ALA A 479 76.08 67.71 -7.57
N ASN A 480 75.41 67.05 -8.51
CA ASN A 480 75.01 65.65 -8.28
C ASN A 480 76.23 64.83 -7.78
N PRO A 481 76.04 63.83 -6.90
CA PRO A 481 75.87 62.48 -7.45
C PRO A 481 74.63 61.77 -6.85
N GLU A 482 73.86 60.99 -7.61
CA GLU A 482 74.21 59.60 -7.99
C GLU A 482 74.61 58.81 -6.73
N VAL A 483 73.94 57.73 -6.31
CA VAL A 483 73.64 56.46 -6.99
C VAL A 483 72.55 55.81 -6.12
N THR A 484 71.44 55.24 -6.62
CA THR A 484 71.45 53.87 -7.16
C THR A 484 70.16 53.58 -7.92
N LEU A 485 70.38 52.99 -9.09
CA LEU A 485 69.49 52.29 -10.00
C LEU A 485 68.36 51.48 -9.34
N MET A 486 67.18 51.45 -9.99
CA MET A 486 66.79 50.34 -10.88
C MET A 486 65.44 50.62 -11.58
N PRO A 487 65.27 50.16 -12.84
CA PRO A 487 64.07 50.36 -13.64
C PRO A 487 63.08 49.19 -13.53
N GLY A 488 61.80 49.49 -13.67
CA GLY A 488 60.73 48.49 -13.85
C GLY A 488 59.42 49.21 -14.17
N HIS A 489 59.14 49.52 -15.44
CA HIS A 489 58.31 48.69 -16.32
C HIS A 489 56.94 48.31 -15.73
N GLY A 490 55.90 48.98 -16.25
CA GLY A 490 54.71 48.30 -16.72
C GLY A 490 53.52 48.22 -15.76
N SER A 491 52.34 48.45 -16.34
CA SER A 491 51.01 48.07 -15.87
C SER A 491 50.45 48.72 -14.59
N THR A 492 49.98 49.97 -14.68
CA THR A 492 49.00 50.50 -13.69
C THR A 492 47.67 50.97 -14.31
N ALA A 493 47.55 51.02 -15.64
CA ALA A 493 46.28 51.39 -16.29
C ALA A 493 45.27 50.23 -16.34
N ALA A 494 45.73 48.97 -16.40
CA ALA A 494 44.85 47.79 -16.45
C ALA A 494 44.32 47.39 -15.06
N GLU A 495 45.15 47.50 -14.01
CA GLU A 495 44.72 47.20 -12.64
C GLU A 495 43.73 48.24 -12.07
N GLU A 496 43.84 49.50 -12.47
CA GLU A 496 42.85 50.51 -12.08
C GLU A 496 41.51 50.33 -12.82
N ALA A 497 41.52 49.76 -14.02
CA ALA A 497 40.30 49.40 -14.75
C ALA A 497 39.62 48.15 -14.16
N GLU A 498 40.38 47.15 -13.72
CA GLU A 498 39.85 45.97 -13.03
C GLU A 498 39.37 46.29 -11.60
N LYS A 499 40.05 47.17 -10.87
CA LYS A 499 39.57 47.62 -9.54
C LYS A 499 38.27 48.41 -9.65
N ARG A 500 38.10 49.23 -10.70
CA ARG A 500 36.83 49.94 -10.97
C ARG A 500 35.72 48.98 -11.40
N SER A 501 36.00 47.96 -12.21
CA SER A 501 34.97 46.99 -12.61
C SER A 501 34.53 46.11 -11.44
N PHE A 502 35.46 45.72 -10.56
CA PHE A 502 35.15 44.95 -9.36
C PHE A 502 34.29 45.74 -8.36
N GLU A 503 34.61 47.02 -8.14
CA GLU A 503 33.80 47.88 -7.27
C GLU A 503 32.39 48.13 -7.83
N GLN A 504 32.26 48.18 -9.16
CA GLN A 504 30.98 48.34 -9.84
C GLN A 504 30.11 47.07 -9.78
N ILE A 505 30.73 45.90 -9.89
CA ILE A 505 30.09 44.58 -9.68
C ILE A 505 29.66 44.41 -8.22
N GLU A 506 30.47 44.86 -7.26
CA GLU A 506 30.13 44.75 -5.84
C GLU A 506 28.96 45.68 -5.47
N ARG A 507 28.89 46.88 -6.07
CA ARG A 507 27.73 47.79 -5.90
C ARG A 507 26.46 47.21 -6.51
N SER A 508 26.53 46.61 -7.71
CA SER A 508 25.35 46.00 -8.34
C SER A 508 24.83 44.81 -7.52
N LYS A 509 25.74 44.00 -6.96
CA LYS A 509 25.38 42.86 -6.08
C LYS A 509 24.66 43.32 -4.81
N ARG A 510 25.14 44.36 -4.14
CA ARG A 510 24.47 44.93 -2.95
C ARG A 510 23.12 45.56 -3.29
N GLN A 511 22.94 46.05 -4.50
CA GLN A 511 21.67 46.62 -4.95
C GLN A 511 20.65 45.52 -5.25
N ALA A 512 21.06 44.44 -5.94
CA ALA A 512 20.24 43.26 -6.16
C ALA A 512 19.82 42.59 -4.84
N GLU A 513 20.72 42.49 -3.86
CA GLU A 513 20.41 41.94 -2.52
C GLU A 513 19.38 42.79 -1.77
N ARG A 514 19.39 44.12 -1.93
CA ARG A 514 18.37 45.01 -1.34
C ARG A 514 17.01 44.88 -2.03
N ASP A 515 17.00 44.71 -3.34
CA ASP A 515 15.76 44.55 -4.11
C ASP A 515 15.13 43.18 -3.85
N GLU A 516 15.93 42.12 -3.71
CA GLU A 516 15.48 40.79 -3.32
C GLU A 516 14.92 40.78 -1.89
N LYS A 517 15.56 41.52 -0.98
CA LYS A 517 15.05 41.69 0.38
C LYS A 517 13.74 42.47 0.45
N ARG A 518 13.57 43.49 -0.41
CA ARG A 518 12.28 44.19 -0.55
C ARG A 518 11.17 43.28 -1.09
N LYS A 519 11.48 42.43 -2.08
CA LYS A 519 10.53 41.42 -2.60
C LYS A 519 10.14 40.33 -1.60
N GLN A 520 10.93 40.13 -0.54
CA GLN A 520 10.61 39.21 0.55
C GLN A 520 9.82 39.90 1.68
N GLU A 521 9.85 41.23 1.74
CA GLU A 521 9.14 42.04 2.74
C GLU A 521 7.75 42.50 2.25
N ASP A 522 7.58 42.67 0.93
CA ASP A 522 6.28 42.80 0.23
C ASP A 522 5.64 41.41 0.00
#